data_AF-A0A0S4JTY4-F1
#
_entry.id   AF-A0A0S4JTY4-F1
#
_cell.length_a   1.000
_cell.length_b   1.000
_cell.length_c   1.000
_cell.angle_alpha   90.00
_cell.angle_beta   90.00
_cell.angle_gamma   90.00
#
_symmetry.space_group_name_H-M   'P 1'
#
loop_
_entity.id
_entity.type
_entity.pdbx_description
1 polymer ?
#
loop_
_entity_poly.entity_id
_entity_poly.type
_entity_poly.pdbx_seq_one_letter_code
_entity_poly.pdbx_strand_id
1 'polypeptide(L)'
;MTDHDDHQQEQTKKIARPPTADSAEVLRRRLRQLESNHKDWQEQVQKDLRRQKMELETLRRDNDQFKQGLNELRVAEATSSSAGGGSLRNPNSLRTRKSKELDAKRDMLLHLENKIHNEHQSIVALGDELRQTQQRVRKARSHMGGVNVTKEGHEMINRQVSVLENRLDQSLVRFNEVLRQNKELREQIDTLRGERDVFESIYQKLEAELQEKKKEMAFIIEVSNIAYEERDNNVQVLNNLKTFASEEMNSFAETFKELDDLLEEDRRMKEQVKTRISTLERKLASSKNDRSSDDKRRKGGNAHAASLNPQDAATPKESTSASHAYEEAFNRIRQATDIPDLGELVQRFLRAEEENYSLFSFVNDLQKDIENLEKNRTELLDEIEHISLGNTEDQKRRGQLKALEEKLRGEEHKNQTCIDLSQKIDGNLRGVMATVESIFTRLDCDDTLIVEQHGVSGLTLDNLLLYLASIELRTDEYVASWARQTGSISEISGGRGPQAPFDSMQVTVDSKRLPGTGEDAGEGSDDDDHPLSREELLRKVHKKMNAQAIAAAERRTVRGGKSRVAIGGPMKK
;
A
#
# COMPACT_ATOMS: atom_id res chain seq x y z
N MET A 1 -73.35 70.30 -94.76
CA MET A 1 -72.99 69.42 -95.88
C MET A 1 -73.66 68.08 -95.60
N THR A 2 -74.98 67.94 -95.84
CA THR A 2 -75.60 67.36 -97.07
C THR A 2 -74.94 66.02 -97.41
N ASP A 3 -75.48 64.85 -97.07
CA ASP A 3 -76.79 64.29 -97.45
C ASP A 3 -77.26 64.76 -98.83
N HIS A 4 -77.08 63.90 -99.84
CA HIS A 4 -78.16 63.46 -100.71
C HIS A 4 -77.64 62.37 -101.66
N ASP A 5 -77.85 61.11 -101.25
CA ASP A 5 -78.34 60.12 -102.19
C ASP A 5 -79.67 60.63 -102.76
N ASP A 6 -79.83 60.58 -104.08
CA ASP A 6 -81.02 60.00 -104.70
C ASP A 6 -80.94 60.17 -106.22
N HIS A 7 -80.57 59.08 -106.88
CA HIS A 7 -80.83 58.89 -108.29
C HIS A 7 -81.83 57.74 -108.44
N GLN A 8 -82.93 58.07 -109.12
CA GLN A 8 -83.79 57.22 -109.96
C GLN A 8 -85.21 56.90 -109.46
N GLN A 9 -86.11 57.85 -109.76
CA GLN A 9 -87.35 57.59 -110.50
C GLN A 9 -86.97 57.11 -111.93
N GLU A 10 -87.65 56.23 -112.68
CA GLU A 10 -89.09 56.02 -112.81
C GLU A 10 -89.38 54.84 -113.78
N GLN A 11 -90.53 54.16 -113.57
CA GLN A 11 -91.37 53.37 -114.51
C GLN A 11 -90.78 52.11 -115.21
N THR A 12 -91.38 50.92 -115.16
CA THR A 12 -92.69 50.59 -115.75
C THR A 12 -93.15 49.15 -115.42
N LYS A 13 -94.41 49.02 -114.97
CA LYS A 13 -95.46 48.07 -115.43
C LYS A 13 -95.11 46.57 -115.65
N LYS A 14 -95.68 45.68 -114.83
CA LYS A 14 -96.86 44.82 -115.18
C LYS A 14 -97.15 43.67 -114.17
N ILE A 15 -98.38 43.71 -113.65
CA ILE A 15 -99.38 42.62 -113.53
C ILE A 15 -99.16 41.50 -112.49
N ALA A 16 -100.21 41.34 -111.67
CA ALA A 16 -100.40 40.45 -110.54
C ALA A 16 -100.83 39.01 -110.91
N ARG A 17 -100.43 38.02 -110.09
CA ARG A 17 -101.31 37.03 -109.41
C ARG A 17 -100.50 36.09 -108.45
N PRO A 18 -101.08 35.60 -107.34
CA PRO A 18 -100.41 34.81 -106.28
C PRO A 18 -100.69 33.28 -106.45
N PRO A 19 -100.53 32.37 -105.46
CA PRO A 19 -99.55 32.17 -104.33
C PRO A 19 -99.02 30.70 -104.28
N THR A 20 -97.97 30.38 -103.49
CA THR A 20 -97.71 28.99 -103.03
C THR A 20 -97.08 28.93 -101.62
N ALA A 21 -97.43 27.89 -100.87
CA ALA A 21 -97.24 27.72 -99.42
C ALA A 21 -95.79 27.76 -98.91
N ASP A 22 -94.79 27.56 -99.77
CA ASP A 22 -93.37 27.68 -99.39
C ASP A 22 -92.96 29.11 -99.00
N SER A 23 -93.66 30.13 -99.51
CA SER A 23 -93.39 31.51 -99.11
C SER A 23 -93.77 31.76 -97.66
N ALA A 24 -94.76 31.05 -97.10
CA ALA A 24 -95.24 31.27 -95.76
C ALA A 24 -94.23 30.81 -94.69
N GLU A 25 -93.51 29.70 -94.90
CA GLU A 25 -92.46 29.26 -93.97
C GLU A 25 -91.21 30.12 -94.07
N VAL A 26 -90.81 30.53 -95.28
CA VAL A 26 -89.71 31.49 -95.47
C VAL A 26 -90.06 32.84 -94.84
N LEU A 27 -91.30 33.32 -94.98
CA LEU A 27 -91.79 34.53 -94.33
C LEU A 27 -91.87 34.40 -92.82
N ARG A 28 -92.22 33.24 -92.26
CA ARG A 28 -92.19 32.99 -90.80
C ARG A 28 -90.77 32.94 -90.24
N ARG A 29 -89.80 32.41 -91.00
CA ARG A 29 -88.38 32.40 -90.61
C ARG A 29 -87.77 33.80 -90.73
N ARG A 30 -88.15 34.55 -91.77
CA ARG A 30 -87.82 35.97 -91.96
C ARG A 30 -88.44 36.84 -90.86
N LEU A 31 -89.68 36.59 -90.47
CA LEU A 31 -90.35 37.27 -89.35
C LEU A 31 -89.64 37.00 -88.03
N ARG A 32 -89.25 35.75 -87.73
CA ARG A 32 -88.47 35.43 -86.52
C ARG A 32 -87.09 36.09 -86.52
N GLN A 33 -86.42 36.16 -87.67
CA GLN A 33 -85.17 36.91 -87.79
C GLN A 33 -85.38 38.42 -87.64
N LEU A 34 -86.46 38.97 -88.20
CA LEU A 34 -86.80 40.39 -88.04
C LEU A 34 -87.20 40.72 -86.59
N GLU A 35 -87.90 39.83 -85.90
CA GLU A 35 -88.24 39.96 -84.48
C GLU A 35 -86.99 39.88 -83.60
N SER A 36 -86.07 38.96 -83.88
CA SER A 36 -84.76 38.89 -83.21
C SER A 36 -83.97 40.17 -83.47
N ASN A 37 -83.84 40.59 -84.73
CA ASN A 37 -83.13 41.81 -85.09
C ASN A 37 -83.79 43.06 -84.48
N HIS A 38 -85.12 43.10 -84.38
CA HIS A 38 -85.84 44.20 -83.73
C HIS A 38 -85.58 44.22 -82.23
N LYS A 39 -85.51 43.05 -81.59
CA LYS A 39 -85.19 42.92 -80.17
C LYS A 39 -83.73 43.28 -79.89
N ASP A 40 -82.79 42.82 -80.72
CA ASP A 40 -81.38 43.17 -80.63
C ASP A 40 -81.17 44.67 -80.86
N TRP A 41 -81.89 45.25 -81.82
CA TRP A 41 -81.89 46.70 -82.05
C TRP A 41 -82.50 47.47 -80.87
N GLN A 42 -83.61 47.00 -80.28
CA GLN A 42 -84.18 47.60 -79.07
C GLN A 42 -83.23 47.51 -77.87
N GLU A 43 -82.55 46.38 -77.67
CA GLU A 43 -81.56 46.23 -76.61
C GLU A 43 -80.35 47.14 -76.82
N GLN A 44 -79.90 47.30 -78.07
CA GLN A 44 -78.80 48.19 -78.42
C GLN A 44 -79.18 49.65 -78.21
N VAL A 45 -80.38 50.07 -78.64
CA VAL A 45 -80.92 51.42 -78.39
C VAL A 45 -81.07 51.67 -76.88
N GLN A 46 -81.51 50.68 -76.10
CA GLN A 46 -81.58 50.83 -74.65
C GLN A 46 -80.19 50.93 -74.00
N LYS A 47 -79.19 50.18 -74.48
CA LYS A 47 -77.80 50.30 -74.00
C LYS A 47 -77.21 51.67 -74.33
N ASP A 48 -77.42 52.17 -75.53
CA ASP A 48 -76.98 53.51 -75.94
C ASP A 48 -77.68 54.60 -75.14
N LEU A 49 -78.99 54.46 -74.88
CA LEU A 49 -79.74 55.40 -74.03
C LEU A 49 -79.24 55.38 -72.58
N ARG A 50 -78.87 54.22 -72.03
CA ARG A 50 -78.25 54.13 -70.70
C ARG A 50 -76.87 54.78 -70.69
N ARG A 51 -76.06 54.58 -71.74
CA ARG A 51 -74.74 55.23 -71.88
C ARG A 51 -74.89 56.76 -71.93
N GLN A 52 -75.78 57.27 -72.79
CA GLN A 52 -76.07 58.70 -72.91
C GLN A 52 -76.61 59.31 -71.61
N LYS A 53 -77.44 58.57 -70.85
CA LYS A 53 -77.91 59.01 -69.52
C LYS A 53 -76.79 59.09 -68.49
N MET A 54 -75.87 58.12 -68.49
CA MET A 54 -74.68 58.15 -67.62
C MET A 54 -73.76 59.32 -67.98
N GLU A 55 -73.57 59.59 -69.27
CA GLU A 55 -72.77 60.72 -69.75
C GLU A 55 -73.42 62.08 -69.43
N LEU A 56 -74.75 62.18 -69.49
CA LEU A 56 -75.48 63.36 -69.01
C LEU A 56 -75.36 63.55 -67.50
N GLU A 57 -75.38 62.48 -66.72
CA GLU A 57 -75.16 62.50 -65.27
C GLU A 57 -73.74 62.97 -64.92
N THR A 58 -72.71 62.49 -65.63
CA THR A 58 -71.33 62.98 -65.45
C THR A 58 -71.20 64.43 -65.85
N LEU A 59 -71.73 64.83 -67.01
CA LEU A 59 -71.73 66.23 -67.44
C LEU A 59 -72.51 67.14 -66.49
N ARG A 60 -73.59 66.66 -65.86
CA ARG A 60 -74.31 67.40 -64.81
C ARG A 60 -73.47 67.57 -63.55
N ARG A 61 -72.81 66.50 -63.08
CA ARG A 61 -71.89 66.59 -61.94
C ARG A 61 -70.76 67.57 -62.21
N ASP A 62 -70.17 67.51 -63.40
CA ASP A 62 -69.12 68.44 -63.82
C ASP A 62 -69.66 69.87 -63.91
N ASN A 63 -70.86 70.07 -64.45
CA ASN A 63 -71.50 71.39 -64.50
C ASN A 63 -71.80 71.95 -63.11
N ASP A 64 -72.24 71.09 -62.18
CA ASP A 64 -72.49 71.49 -60.79
C ASP A 64 -71.17 71.78 -60.05
N GLN A 65 -70.08 71.04 -60.32
CA GLN A 65 -68.74 71.37 -59.84
C GLN A 65 -68.25 72.71 -60.41
N PHE A 66 -68.45 72.97 -61.70
CA PHE A 66 -68.12 74.26 -62.30
C PHE A 66 -68.96 75.39 -61.72
N LYS A 67 -70.26 75.17 -61.45
CA LYS A 67 -71.12 76.15 -60.76
C LYS A 67 -70.68 76.38 -59.32
N GLN A 68 -70.27 75.34 -58.60
CA GLN A 68 -69.71 75.46 -57.25
C GLN A 68 -68.41 76.26 -57.30
N GLY A 69 -67.49 75.95 -58.22
CA GLY A 69 -66.27 76.73 -58.44
C GLY A 69 -66.54 78.19 -58.86
N LEU A 70 -67.56 78.44 -59.68
CA LEU A 70 -68.03 79.79 -60.02
C LEU A 70 -68.63 80.52 -58.82
N ASN A 71 -69.35 79.82 -57.94
CA ASN A 71 -69.93 80.41 -56.74
C ASN A 71 -68.85 80.68 -55.69
N GLU A 72 -67.84 79.82 -55.56
CA GLU A 72 -66.65 80.03 -54.74
C GLU A 72 -65.83 81.22 -55.27
N LEU A 73 -65.64 81.33 -56.58
CA LEU A 73 -65.02 82.50 -57.22
C LEU A 73 -65.87 83.77 -57.04
N ARG A 74 -67.20 83.68 -57.14
CA ARG A 74 -68.11 84.81 -56.89
C ARG A 74 -68.12 85.24 -55.42
N VAL A 75 -67.98 84.31 -54.48
CA VAL A 75 -67.86 84.61 -53.04
C VAL A 75 -66.46 85.19 -52.74
N ALA A 76 -65.40 84.75 -53.43
CA ALA A 76 -64.07 85.35 -53.36
C ALA A 76 -64.01 86.76 -53.98
N GLU A 77 -64.73 87.02 -55.07
CA GLU A 77 -64.90 88.35 -55.67
C GLU A 77 -65.80 89.27 -54.82
N ALA A 78 -66.82 88.72 -54.16
CA ALA A 78 -67.71 89.46 -53.27
C ALA A 78 -67.06 89.81 -51.91
N THR A 79 -66.14 88.98 -51.41
CA THR A 79 -65.40 89.25 -50.15
C THR A 79 -64.19 90.17 -50.34
N SER A 80 -63.70 90.34 -51.57
CA SER A 80 -62.65 91.32 -51.92
C SER A 80 -63.19 92.71 -52.32
N SER A 81 -64.51 92.86 -52.40
CA SER A 81 -65.19 94.06 -52.94
C SER A 81 -66.18 94.69 -51.96
N SER A 82 -65.79 94.92 -50.71
CA SER A 82 -66.56 95.74 -49.76
C SER A 82 -65.66 96.62 -48.89
N ALA A 83 -64.85 97.46 -49.52
CA ALA A 83 -64.36 98.69 -48.90
C ALA A 83 -64.09 99.75 -49.98
N GLY A 84 -64.99 100.73 -50.06
CA GLY A 84 -64.65 102.10 -50.40
C GLY A 84 -64.38 102.39 -51.86
N GLY A 85 -65.36 102.97 -52.53
CA GLY A 85 -65.26 103.44 -53.90
C GLY A 85 -64.21 104.53 -54.13
N GLY A 86 -63.85 104.68 -55.40
CA GLY A 86 -63.55 106.00 -55.97
C GLY A 86 -62.11 106.23 -56.40
N SER A 87 -61.92 106.13 -57.72
CA SER A 87 -61.13 107.06 -58.54
C SER A 87 -59.61 106.81 -58.74
N LEU A 88 -59.27 106.63 -60.03
CA LEU A 88 -58.03 107.00 -60.72
C LEU A 88 -56.79 106.06 -60.61
N ARG A 89 -56.53 105.42 -61.75
CA ARG A 89 -55.43 104.56 -62.22
C ARG A 89 -54.02 105.17 -62.06
N ASN A 90 -53.07 104.45 -61.42
CA ASN A 90 -51.63 104.81 -61.36
C ASN A 90 -50.70 103.58 -61.59
N PRO A 91 -49.80 103.55 -62.60
CA PRO A 91 -48.99 102.37 -62.97
C PRO A 91 -47.81 101.99 -62.04
N ASN A 92 -47.48 102.77 -61.00
CA ASN A 92 -46.35 102.49 -60.11
C ASN A 92 -46.59 101.40 -59.04
N SER A 93 -47.85 101.04 -58.75
CA SER A 93 -48.19 100.03 -57.73
C SER A 93 -48.04 98.58 -58.20
N LEU A 94 -48.10 98.32 -59.51
CA LEU A 94 -47.92 96.98 -60.08
C LEU A 94 -46.44 96.59 -60.14
N ARG A 95 -45.55 97.56 -60.38
CA ARG A 95 -44.10 97.36 -60.45
C ARG A 95 -43.50 97.04 -59.08
N THR A 96 -44.00 97.67 -58.02
CA THR A 96 -43.62 97.40 -56.63
C THR A 96 -44.11 96.04 -56.12
N ARG A 97 -45.31 95.59 -56.51
CA ARG A 97 -45.79 94.23 -56.18
C ARG A 97 -44.98 93.13 -56.89
N LYS A 98 -44.73 93.28 -58.20
CA LYS A 98 -43.88 92.33 -58.94
C LYS A 98 -42.43 92.32 -58.44
N SER A 99 -41.88 93.47 -58.04
CA SER A 99 -40.54 93.53 -57.43
C SER A 99 -40.51 92.75 -56.12
N LYS A 100 -41.47 92.97 -55.20
CA LYS A 100 -41.54 92.23 -53.94
C LYS A 100 -41.71 90.73 -54.12
N GLU A 101 -42.45 90.29 -55.14
CA GLU A 101 -42.59 88.87 -55.47
C GLU A 101 -41.28 88.27 -56.03
N LEU A 102 -40.54 89.02 -56.85
CA LEU A 102 -39.23 88.61 -57.34
C LEU A 102 -38.18 88.57 -56.23
N ASP A 103 -38.24 89.51 -55.29
CA ASP A 103 -37.36 89.53 -54.12
C ASP A 103 -37.65 88.35 -53.19
N ALA A 104 -38.93 88.01 -52.95
CA ALA A 104 -39.31 86.80 -52.19
C ALA A 104 -38.85 85.49 -52.87
N LYS A 105 -38.91 85.41 -54.21
CA LYS A 105 -38.38 84.26 -54.97
C LYS A 105 -36.86 84.18 -54.91
N ARG A 106 -36.16 85.33 -54.92
CA ARG A 106 -34.70 85.39 -54.71
C ARG A 106 -34.32 84.92 -53.31
N ASP A 107 -35.03 85.36 -52.29
CA ASP A 107 -34.78 84.94 -50.91
C ASP A 107 -35.01 83.43 -50.74
N MET A 108 -36.04 82.88 -51.38
CA MET A 108 -36.28 81.43 -51.42
C MET A 108 -35.17 80.67 -52.16
N LEU A 109 -34.68 81.20 -53.29
CA LEU A 109 -33.55 80.61 -54.02
C LEU A 109 -32.27 80.64 -53.19
N LEU A 110 -31.97 81.75 -52.52
CA LEU A 110 -30.83 81.86 -51.61
C LEU A 110 -30.94 80.88 -50.43
N HIS A 111 -32.15 80.67 -49.90
CA HIS A 111 -32.37 79.67 -48.85
C HIS A 111 -32.14 78.24 -49.35
N LEU A 112 -32.63 77.90 -50.56
CA LEU A 112 -32.41 76.59 -51.18
C LEU A 112 -30.93 76.38 -51.52
N GLU A 113 -30.24 77.40 -52.02
CA GLU A 113 -28.81 77.36 -52.33
C GLU A 113 -27.98 77.15 -51.05
N ASN A 114 -28.31 77.86 -49.96
CA ASN A 114 -27.69 77.63 -48.65
C ASN A 114 -27.96 76.22 -48.11
N LYS A 115 -29.18 75.68 -48.32
CA LYS A 115 -29.52 74.33 -47.90
C LYS A 115 -28.74 73.28 -48.71
N ILE A 116 -28.68 73.43 -50.03
CA ILE A 116 -27.87 72.57 -50.91
C ILE A 116 -26.40 72.64 -50.52
N HIS A 117 -25.88 73.83 -50.21
CA HIS A 117 -24.51 74.02 -49.76
C HIS A 117 -24.24 73.29 -48.44
N ASN A 118 -25.13 73.41 -47.45
CA ASN A 118 -25.01 72.71 -46.17
C ASN A 118 -25.10 71.19 -46.32
N GLU A 119 -26.02 70.69 -47.15
CA GLU A 119 -26.12 69.27 -47.46
C GLU A 119 -24.86 68.77 -48.18
N HIS A 120 -24.31 69.56 -49.11
CA HIS A 120 -23.06 69.22 -49.79
C HIS A 120 -21.87 69.15 -48.81
N GLN A 121 -21.75 70.11 -47.89
CA GLN A 121 -20.75 70.07 -46.82
C GLN A 121 -20.92 68.84 -45.93
N SER A 122 -22.17 68.47 -45.59
CA SER A 122 -22.46 67.27 -44.81
C SER A 122 -22.09 65.98 -45.55
N ILE A 123 -22.33 65.90 -46.86
CA ILE A 123 -21.94 64.76 -47.70
C ILE A 123 -20.42 64.63 -47.77
N VAL A 124 -19.70 65.74 -47.91
CA VAL A 124 -18.23 65.75 -47.92
C VAL A 124 -17.68 65.30 -46.56
N ALA A 125 -18.21 65.82 -45.46
CA ALA A 125 -17.82 65.42 -44.10
C ALA A 125 -18.07 63.93 -43.85
N LEU A 126 -19.26 63.41 -44.21
CA LEU A 126 -19.58 61.98 -44.12
C LEU A 126 -18.68 61.14 -45.03
N GLY A 127 -18.32 61.64 -46.21
CA GLY A 127 -17.37 61.00 -47.13
C GLY A 127 -15.97 60.86 -46.53
N ASP A 128 -15.50 61.89 -45.82
CA ASP A 128 -14.22 61.85 -45.13
C ASP A 128 -14.24 60.92 -43.90
N GLU A 129 -15.32 60.93 -43.12
CA GLU A 129 -15.53 59.97 -42.03
C GLU A 129 -15.58 58.51 -42.54
N LEU A 130 -16.24 58.29 -43.69
CA LEU A 130 -16.28 56.99 -44.34
C LEU A 130 -14.89 56.54 -44.79
N ARG A 131 -14.07 57.45 -45.35
CA ARG A 131 -12.68 57.13 -45.72
C ARG A 131 -11.84 56.80 -44.49
N GLN A 132 -11.97 57.57 -43.41
CA GLN A 132 -11.24 57.31 -42.17
C GLN A 132 -11.64 55.98 -41.52
N THR A 133 -12.93 55.66 -41.47
CA THR A 133 -13.41 54.37 -40.96
C THR A 133 -12.94 53.21 -41.84
N GLN A 134 -13.01 53.35 -43.16
CA GLN A 134 -12.47 52.35 -44.10
C GLN A 134 -10.96 52.15 -43.91
N GLN A 135 -10.19 53.23 -43.71
CA GLN A 135 -8.76 53.13 -43.45
C GLN A 135 -8.47 52.44 -42.11
N ARG A 136 -9.24 52.75 -41.06
CA ARG A 136 -9.17 52.04 -39.76
C ARG A 136 -9.47 50.55 -39.92
N VAL A 137 -10.52 50.19 -40.66
CA VAL A 137 -10.86 48.79 -40.96
C VAL A 137 -9.74 48.09 -41.74
N ARG A 138 -9.14 48.76 -42.74
CA ARG A 138 -7.99 48.20 -43.49
C ARG A 138 -6.76 47.98 -42.60
N LYS A 139 -6.44 48.96 -41.74
CA LYS A 139 -5.34 48.83 -40.76
C LYS A 139 -5.61 47.67 -39.78
N ALA A 140 -6.82 47.56 -39.26
CA ALA A 140 -7.23 46.46 -38.39
C ALA A 140 -7.15 45.10 -39.10
N ARG A 141 -7.65 45.00 -40.34
CA ARG A 141 -7.54 43.77 -41.15
C ARG A 141 -6.10 43.39 -41.47
N SER A 142 -5.25 44.37 -41.78
CA SER A 142 -3.82 44.14 -42.00
C SER A 142 -3.11 43.71 -40.71
N HIS A 143 -3.48 44.29 -39.56
CA HIS A 143 -2.91 43.94 -38.26
C HIS A 143 -3.36 42.56 -37.79
N MET A 144 -4.61 42.19 -38.04
CA MET A 144 -5.16 40.87 -37.67
C MET A 144 -4.70 39.74 -38.61
N GLY A 145 -3.89 40.02 -39.63
CA GLY A 145 -3.21 38.99 -40.42
C GLY A 145 -4.11 38.02 -41.19
N GLY A 146 -5.42 38.28 -41.29
CA GLY A 146 -6.39 37.37 -41.87
C GLY A 146 -6.97 36.37 -40.85
N VAL A 147 -8.23 35.98 -41.06
CA VAL A 147 -9.03 35.16 -40.11
C VAL A 147 -8.45 33.75 -39.91
N ASN A 148 -7.62 33.26 -40.84
CA ASN A 148 -6.96 31.96 -40.71
C ASN A 148 -5.72 32.01 -39.82
N VAL A 149 -5.01 33.13 -39.70
CA VAL A 149 -3.79 33.21 -38.86
C VAL A 149 -4.11 33.02 -37.38
N THR A 150 -5.27 33.51 -36.93
CA THR A 150 -5.74 33.26 -35.56
C THR A 150 -6.10 31.79 -35.35
N LYS A 151 -6.74 31.14 -36.34
CA LYS A 151 -7.10 29.71 -36.26
C LYS A 151 -5.85 28.82 -36.27
N GLU A 152 -4.94 29.06 -37.20
CA GLU A 152 -3.65 28.36 -37.29
C GLU A 152 -2.80 28.58 -36.04
N GLY A 153 -2.82 29.80 -35.47
CA GLY A 153 -2.17 30.09 -34.20
C GLY A 153 -2.74 29.27 -33.04
N HIS A 154 -4.07 29.19 -32.92
CA HIS A 154 -4.72 28.34 -31.92
C HIS A 154 -4.44 26.86 -32.13
N GLU A 155 -4.43 26.37 -33.37
CA GLU A 155 -4.07 24.98 -33.68
C GLU A 155 -2.62 24.66 -33.32
N MET A 156 -1.68 25.56 -33.59
CA MET A 156 -0.27 25.40 -33.21
C MET A 156 -0.09 25.38 -31.70
N ILE A 157 -0.80 26.25 -30.97
CA ILE A 157 -0.82 26.25 -29.50
C ILE A 157 -1.40 24.93 -28.98
N ASN A 158 -2.53 24.46 -29.52
CA ASN A 158 -3.14 23.19 -29.09
C ASN A 158 -2.22 21.99 -29.35
N ARG A 159 -1.51 21.96 -30.49
CA ARG A 159 -0.49 20.93 -30.76
C ARG A 159 0.64 21.00 -29.72
N GLN A 160 1.09 22.20 -29.37
CA GLN A 160 2.13 22.38 -28.36
C GLN A 160 1.66 21.94 -26.97
N VAL A 161 0.42 22.26 -26.60
CA VAL A 161 -0.22 21.80 -25.35
C VAL A 161 -0.24 20.27 -25.32
N SER A 162 -0.72 19.61 -26.37
CA SER A 162 -0.74 18.15 -26.46
C SER A 162 0.65 17.51 -26.35
N VAL A 163 1.69 18.13 -26.93
CA VAL A 163 3.08 17.63 -26.78
C VAL A 163 3.58 17.79 -25.34
N LEU A 164 3.25 18.90 -24.68
CA LEU A 164 3.63 19.13 -23.28
C LEU A 164 2.88 18.21 -22.32
N GLU A 165 1.60 17.95 -22.57
CA GLU A 165 0.78 16.98 -21.83
C GLU A 165 1.36 15.57 -21.98
N ASN A 166 1.61 15.11 -23.20
CA ASN A 166 2.24 13.82 -23.45
C ASN A 166 3.60 13.68 -22.76
N ARG A 167 4.39 14.76 -22.72
CA ARG A 167 5.69 14.77 -22.04
C ARG A 167 5.53 14.74 -20.52
N LEU A 168 4.52 15.41 -19.98
CA LEU A 168 4.17 15.36 -18.57
C LEU A 168 3.73 13.94 -18.18
N ASP A 169 2.84 13.33 -18.96
CA ASP A 169 2.36 11.96 -18.73
C ASP A 169 3.50 10.95 -18.77
N GLN A 170 4.39 11.03 -19.76
CA GLN A 170 5.59 10.19 -19.79
C GLN A 170 6.48 10.40 -18.57
N SER A 171 6.61 11.63 -18.07
CA SER A 171 7.36 11.92 -16.86
C SER A 171 6.68 11.36 -15.61
N LEU A 172 5.35 11.42 -15.53
CA LEU A 172 4.57 10.86 -14.42
C LEU A 172 4.65 9.34 -14.39
N VAL A 173 4.56 8.68 -15.55
CA VAL A 173 4.76 7.23 -15.66
C VAL A 173 6.16 6.83 -15.17
N ARG A 174 7.20 7.53 -15.61
CA ARG A 174 8.58 7.27 -15.15
C ARG A 174 8.73 7.52 -13.65
N PHE A 175 8.10 8.57 -13.12
CA PHE A 175 8.12 8.88 -11.70
C PHE A 175 7.46 7.77 -10.87
N ASN A 176 6.28 7.30 -11.29
CA ASN A 176 5.57 6.21 -10.65
C ASN A 176 6.34 4.90 -10.71
N GLU A 177 7.02 4.61 -11.83
CA GLU A 177 7.88 3.43 -11.96
C GLU A 177 9.08 3.50 -10.99
N VAL A 178 9.73 4.66 -10.87
CA VAL A 178 10.80 4.87 -9.88
C VAL A 178 10.27 4.75 -8.44
N LEU A 179 9.06 5.22 -8.15
CA LEU A 179 8.43 5.04 -6.84
C LEU A 179 8.14 3.56 -6.54
N ARG A 180 7.65 2.80 -7.53
CA ARG A 180 7.44 1.35 -7.40
C ARG A 180 8.75 0.64 -7.09
N GLN A 181 9.81 0.93 -7.85
CA GLN A 181 11.15 0.39 -7.61
C GLN A 181 11.70 0.80 -6.24
N ASN A 182 11.47 2.04 -5.80
CA ASN A 182 11.89 2.49 -4.47
C ASN A 182 11.17 1.74 -3.35
N LYS A 183 9.86 1.48 -3.52
CA LYS A 183 9.07 0.69 -2.59
C LYS A 183 9.60 -0.75 -2.51
N GLU A 184 9.85 -1.38 -3.65
CA GLU A 184 10.41 -2.73 -3.74
C GLU A 184 11.79 -2.81 -3.06
N LEU A 185 12.67 -1.83 -3.31
CA LEU A 185 13.98 -1.76 -2.64
C LEU A 185 13.87 -1.55 -1.13
N ARG A 186 12.88 -0.78 -0.64
CA ARG A 186 12.63 -0.62 0.80
C ARG A 186 12.18 -1.93 1.43
N GLU A 187 11.26 -2.63 0.77
CA GLU A 187 10.80 -3.95 1.21
C GLU A 187 11.98 -4.94 1.28
N GLN A 188 12.85 -4.97 0.26
CA GLN A 188 14.07 -5.79 0.27
C GLN A 188 15.06 -5.39 1.38
N ILE A 189 15.19 -4.10 1.70
CA ILE A 189 16.02 -3.65 2.82
C ILE A 189 15.45 -4.15 4.14
N ASP A 190 14.13 -4.11 4.31
CA ASP A 190 13.48 -4.55 5.54
C ASP A 190 13.51 -6.07 5.70
N THR A 191 13.39 -6.85 4.61
CA THR A 191 13.60 -8.31 4.66
C THR A 191 15.04 -8.65 5.05
N LEU A 192 16.03 -8.01 4.41
CA LEU A 192 17.45 -8.22 4.75
C LEU A 192 17.79 -7.81 6.19
N ARG A 193 17.11 -6.79 6.73
CA ARG A 193 17.25 -6.42 8.15
C ARG A 193 16.68 -7.49 9.07
N GLY A 194 15.48 -7.99 8.76
CA GLY A 194 14.87 -9.09 9.51
C GLY A 194 15.75 -10.34 9.49
N GLU A 195 16.29 -10.72 8.32
CA GLU A 195 17.24 -11.81 8.20
C GLU A 195 18.50 -11.57 9.03
N ARG A 196 19.09 -10.37 8.97
CA ARG A 196 20.26 -10.02 9.78
C ARG A 196 20.00 -10.18 11.28
N ASP A 197 18.85 -9.72 11.76
CA ASP A 197 18.49 -9.80 13.18
C ASP A 197 18.30 -11.26 13.62
N VAL A 198 17.71 -12.10 12.75
CA VAL A 198 17.62 -13.56 12.99
C VAL A 198 19.03 -14.18 13.03
N PHE A 199 19.88 -13.88 12.04
CA PHE A 199 21.27 -14.36 12.03
C PHE A 199 22.02 -13.95 13.29
N GLU A 200 21.96 -12.69 13.68
CA GLU A 200 22.60 -12.16 14.88
C GLU A 200 22.14 -12.92 16.14
N SER A 201 20.84 -13.19 16.25
CA SER A 201 20.30 -13.98 17.38
C SER A 201 20.85 -15.41 17.42
N ILE A 202 21.04 -16.05 16.25
CA ILE A 202 21.62 -17.40 16.15
C ILE A 202 23.11 -17.34 16.49
N TYR A 203 23.85 -16.34 15.99
CA TYR A 203 25.26 -16.12 16.30
C TYR A 203 25.49 -15.97 17.80
N GLN A 204 24.68 -15.16 18.49
CA GLN A 204 24.80 -14.96 19.93
C GLN A 204 24.52 -16.24 20.73
N LYS A 205 23.52 -17.03 20.32
CA LYS A 205 23.26 -18.35 20.93
C LYS A 205 24.44 -19.29 20.74
N LEU A 206 24.97 -19.37 19.52
CA LEU A 206 26.09 -20.24 19.20
C LEU A 206 27.38 -19.81 19.93
N GLU A 207 27.58 -18.51 20.11
CA GLU A 207 28.69 -17.96 20.89
C GLU A 207 28.55 -18.28 22.38
N ALA A 208 27.34 -18.19 22.93
CA ALA A 208 27.06 -18.57 24.31
C ALA A 208 27.31 -20.07 24.54
N GLU A 209 26.80 -20.94 23.67
CA GLU A 209 27.04 -22.39 23.72
C GLU A 209 28.54 -22.72 23.61
N LEU A 210 29.27 -22.04 22.71
CA LEU A 210 30.70 -22.22 22.56
C LEU A 210 31.45 -21.82 23.84
N GLN A 211 31.02 -20.74 24.49
CA GLN A 211 31.63 -20.30 25.75
C GLN A 211 31.31 -21.25 26.92
N GLU A 212 30.11 -21.82 26.96
CA GLU A 212 29.74 -22.87 27.90
C GLU A 212 30.61 -24.12 27.70
N LYS A 213 30.77 -24.59 26.46
CA LYS A 213 31.63 -25.73 26.14
C LYS A 213 33.10 -25.50 26.47
N LYS A 214 33.60 -24.27 26.33
CA LYS A 214 34.95 -23.91 26.80
C LYS A 214 35.07 -24.00 28.32
N LYS A 215 34.05 -23.58 29.08
CA LYS A 215 34.02 -23.72 30.54
C LYS A 215 33.98 -25.17 30.96
N GLU A 216 33.14 -25.99 30.33
CA GLU A 216 33.11 -27.45 30.55
C GLU A 216 34.47 -28.08 30.27
N MET A 217 35.11 -27.72 29.16
CA MET A 217 36.44 -28.23 28.82
C MET A 217 37.50 -27.81 29.85
N ALA A 218 37.48 -26.55 30.30
CA ALA A 218 38.37 -26.09 31.36
C ALA A 218 38.14 -26.84 32.68
N PHE A 219 36.88 -27.10 33.03
CA PHE A 219 36.51 -27.87 34.21
C PHE A 219 37.01 -29.32 34.13
N ILE A 220 36.83 -30.01 32.99
CA ILE A 220 37.33 -31.37 32.80
C ILE A 220 38.85 -31.41 32.89
N ILE A 221 39.56 -30.41 32.35
CA ILE A 221 41.02 -30.31 32.47
C ILE A 221 41.42 -30.17 33.95
N GLU A 222 40.73 -29.34 34.72
CA GLU A 222 41.03 -29.16 36.15
C GLU A 222 40.81 -30.45 36.94
N VAL A 223 39.67 -31.12 36.74
CA VAL A 223 39.40 -32.42 37.36
C VAL A 223 40.44 -33.47 36.95
N SER A 224 40.87 -33.44 35.69
CA SER A 224 41.91 -34.34 35.20
C SER A 224 43.26 -34.05 35.86
N ASN A 225 43.63 -32.78 36.04
CA ASN A 225 44.85 -32.39 36.74
C ASN A 225 44.84 -32.87 38.20
N ILE A 226 43.73 -32.69 38.91
CA ILE A 226 43.57 -33.18 40.29
C ILE A 226 43.74 -34.71 40.34
N ALA A 227 43.12 -35.44 39.40
CA ALA A 227 43.26 -36.89 39.32
C ALA A 227 44.70 -37.32 38.98
N TYR A 228 45.42 -36.56 38.15
CA TYR A 228 46.84 -36.80 37.88
C TYR A 228 47.71 -36.53 39.11
N GLU A 229 47.46 -35.47 39.86
CA GLU A 229 48.16 -35.16 41.11
C GLU A 229 47.94 -36.27 42.14
N GLU A 230 46.70 -36.73 42.32
CA GLU A 230 46.38 -37.84 43.21
C GLU A 230 47.09 -39.13 42.79
N ARG A 231 47.05 -39.46 41.49
CA ARG A 231 47.77 -40.62 40.96
C ARG A 231 49.27 -40.51 41.21
N ASP A 232 49.87 -39.36 40.93
CA ASP A 232 51.30 -39.16 41.09
C ASP A 232 51.72 -39.21 42.58
N ASN A 233 50.89 -38.69 43.49
CA ASN A 233 51.05 -38.85 44.93
C ASN A 233 51.01 -40.33 45.33
N ASN A 234 50.04 -41.10 44.84
CA ASN A 234 49.94 -42.53 45.11
C ASN A 234 51.13 -43.32 44.56
N VAL A 235 51.61 -42.98 43.35
CA VAL A 235 52.82 -43.58 42.77
C VAL A 235 54.06 -43.25 43.59
N GLN A 236 54.19 -42.02 44.10
CA GLN A 236 55.28 -41.65 45.00
C GLN A 236 55.23 -42.43 46.31
N VAL A 237 54.06 -42.55 46.94
CA VAL A 237 53.87 -43.36 48.17
C VAL A 237 54.22 -44.83 47.91
N LEU A 238 53.79 -45.40 46.79
CA LEU A 238 54.11 -46.78 46.41
C LEU A 238 55.61 -46.98 46.18
N ASN A 239 56.27 -46.03 45.52
CA ASN A 239 57.73 -46.08 45.34
C ASN A 239 58.47 -46.01 46.68
N ASN A 240 58.06 -45.12 47.59
CA ASN A 240 58.64 -45.01 48.93
C ASN A 240 58.43 -46.29 49.74
N LEU A 241 57.25 -46.91 49.65
CA LEU A 241 56.98 -48.18 50.30
C LEU A 241 57.85 -49.31 49.72
N LYS A 242 58.06 -49.30 48.40
CA LYS A 242 58.92 -50.28 47.73
C LYS A 242 60.39 -50.11 48.11
N THR A 243 60.90 -48.88 48.24
CA THR A 243 62.26 -48.63 48.73
C THR A 243 62.39 -49.07 50.17
N PHE A 244 61.43 -48.73 51.04
CA PHE A 244 61.41 -49.17 52.43
C PHE A 244 61.40 -50.70 52.56
N ALA A 245 60.55 -51.39 51.81
CA ALA A 245 60.50 -52.85 51.80
C ALA A 245 61.82 -53.48 51.30
N SER A 246 62.47 -52.86 50.31
CA SER A 246 63.79 -53.32 49.83
C SER A 246 64.88 -53.11 50.88
N GLU A 247 64.87 -52.00 51.61
CA GLU A 247 65.80 -51.72 52.70
C GLU A 247 65.60 -52.70 53.86
N GLU A 248 64.34 -52.95 54.26
CA GLU A 248 64.03 -53.97 55.26
C GLU A 248 64.51 -55.36 54.80
N MET A 249 64.21 -55.79 53.57
CA MET A 249 64.70 -57.07 53.06
C MET A 249 66.23 -57.16 53.06
N ASN A 250 66.93 -56.08 52.72
CA ASN A 250 68.40 -56.05 52.79
C ASN A 250 68.89 -56.17 54.23
N SER A 251 68.29 -55.44 55.18
CA SER A 251 68.64 -55.54 56.60
C SER A 251 68.34 -56.93 57.19
N PHE A 252 67.23 -57.57 56.77
CA PHE A 252 66.92 -58.95 57.12
C PHE A 252 67.93 -59.93 56.52
N ALA A 253 68.35 -59.72 55.27
CA ALA A 253 69.37 -60.55 54.65
C ALA A 253 70.74 -60.40 55.33
N GLU A 254 71.11 -59.18 55.76
CA GLU A 254 72.32 -58.92 56.54
C GLU A 254 72.28 -59.61 57.89
N THR A 255 71.22 -59.41 58.68
CA THR A 255 71.06 -60.06 59.99
C THR A 255 70.96 -61.58 59.88
N PHE A 256 70.33 -62.11 58.83
CA PHE A 256 70.28 -63.55 58.57
C PHE A 256 71.66 -64.10 58.24
N LYS A 257 72.44 -63.38 57.43
CA LYS A 257 73.82 -63.75 57.12
C LYS A 257 74.72 -63.71 58.36
N GLU A 258 74.59 -62.70 59.22
CA GLU A 258 75.28 -62.63 60.50
C GLU A 258 74.93 -63.83 61.40
N LEU A 259 73.66 -64.24 61.41
CA LEU A 259 73.21 -65.41 62.16
C LEU A 259 73.74 -66.72 61.58
N ASP A 260 73.77 -66.86 60.25
CA ASP A 260 74.38 -68.00 59.56
C ASP A 260 75.89 -68.06 59.84
N ASP A 261 76.60 -66.93 59.79
CA ASP A 261 78.02 -66.83 60.11
C ASP A 261 78.29 -67.26 61.56
N LEU A 262 77.47 -66.78 62.51
CA LEU A 262 77.54 -67.18 63.93
C LEU A 262 77.28 -68.68 64.11
N LEU A 263 76.31 -69.25 63.38
CA LEU A 263 75.97 -70.67 63.44
C LEU A 263 77.08 -71.53 62.82
N GLU A 264 77.75 -71.04 61.78
CA GLU A 264 78.92 -71.69 61.18
C GLU A 264 80.14 -71.62 62.11
N GLU A 265 80.32 -70.50 62.82
CA GLU A 265 81.30 -70.38 63.91
C GLU A 265 81.00 -71.38 65.05
N ASP A 266 79.76 -71.47 65.51
CA ASP A 266 79.34 -72.43 66.55
C ASP A 266 79.49 -73.88 66.06
N ARG A 267 79.12 -74.18 64.82
CA ARG A 267 79.35 -75.49 64.20
C ARG A 267 80.84 -75.80 64.13
N ARG A 268 81.68 -74.85 63.72
CA ARG A 268 83.14 -75.00 63.66
C ARG A 268 83.71 -75.23 65.06
N MET A 269 83.26 -74.49 66.07
CA MET A 269 83.65 -74.71 67.46
C MET A 269 83.21 -76.08 67.96
N LYS A 270 81.98 -76.51 67.69
CA LYS A 270 81.47 -77.85 68.03
C LYS A 270 82.26 -78.94 67.32
N GLU A 271 82.63 -78.78 66.05
CA GLU A 271 83.47 -79.72 65.31
C GLU A 271 84.89 -79.77 65.89
N GLN A 272 85.46 -78.62 66.28
CA GLN A 272 86.74 -78.56 66.99
C GLN A 272 86.68 -79.23 68.37
N VAL A 273 85.59 -79.04 69.12
CA VAL A 273 85.35 -79.72 70.39
C VAL A 273 85.17 -81.22 70.17
N LYS A 274 84.38 -81.64 69.19
CA LYS A 274 84.16 -83.04 68.83
C LYS A 274 85.45 -83.73 68.41
N THR A 275 86.27 -83.11 67.56
CA THR A 275 87.58 -83.65 67.16
C THR A 275 88.56 -83.70 68.35
N ARG A 276 88.55 -82.71 69.25
CA ARG A 276 89.29 -82.78 70.52
C ARG A 276 88.79 -83.91 71.43
N ILE A 277 87.48 -84.09 71.56
CA ILE A 277 86.89 -85.20 72.32
C ILE A 277 87.26 -86.53 71.68
N SER A 278 87.08 -86.72 70.37
CA SER A 278 87.45 -87.97 69.69
C SER A 278 88.96 -88.27 69.75
N THR A 279 89.83 -87.25 69.74
CA THR A 279 91.27 -87.46 69.95
C THR A 279 91.59 -87.82 71.41
N LEU A 280 90.89 -87.24 72.39
CA LEU A 280 90.97 -87.63 73.80
C LEU A 280 90.41 -89.04 74.03
N GLU A 281 89.27 -89.39 73.44
CA GLU A 281 88.67 -90.73 73.48
C GLU A 281 89.56 -91.76 72.80
N ARG A 282 90.25 -91.43 71.70
CA ARG A 282 91.24 -92.31 71.07
C ARG A 282 92.45 -92.53 71.98
N LYS A 283 92.89 -91.50 72.72
CA LYS A 283 93.92 -91.62 73.76
C LYS A 283 93.45 -92.42 74.99
N LEU A 284 92.15 -92.37 75.30
CA LEU A 284 91.53 -93.12 76.40
C LEU A 284 91.26 -94.59 76.03
N ALA A 285 90.88 -94.87 74.77
CA ALA A 285 90.66 -96.20 74.21
C ALA A 285 91.97 -96.98 74.02
N SER A 286 93.10 -96.30 73.77
CA SER A 286 94.43 -96.93 73.80
C SER A 286 94.95 -97.23 75.22
N SER A 287 94.22 -96.84 76.26
CA SER A 287 94.64 -96.96 77.67
C SER A 287 93.72 -97.81 78.55
N LYS A 288 92.68 -98.45 78.00
CA LYS A 288 91.76 -99.30 78.76
C LYS A 288 91.57 -100.66 78.10
N ASN A 289 92.60 -101.48 78.21
CA ASN A 289 92.52 -102.94 78.10
C ASN A 289 92.99 -103.55 79.42
N ASP A 290 92.22 -103.40 80.50
CA ASP A 290 92.24 -104.31 81.65
C ASP A 290 91.14 -103.91 82.65
N ARG A 291 90.29 -104.89 83.04
CA ARG A 291 89.58 -105.04 84.33
C ARG A 291 88.64 -103.89 84.80
N SER A 292 87.55 -104.09 85.53
CA SER A 292 86.78 -105.25 85.98
C SER A 292 85.47 -104.69 86.59
N SER A 293 84.39 -105.47 86.43
CA SER A 293 83.37 -105.84 87.42
C SER A 293 82.59 -104.81 88.28
N ASP A 294 81.27 -105.09 88.34
CA ASP A 294 80.33 -104.91 89.48
C ASP A 294 79.85 -103.48 89.81
N ASP A 295 78.59 -103.18 90.13
CA ASP A 295 77.33 -103.96 90.24
C ASP A 295 76.16 -102.95 90.44
N LYS A 296 74.94 -103.43 90.20
CA LYS A 296 73.65 -103.05 90.81
C LYS A 296 72.90 -101.79 90.34
N ARG A 297 71.83 -102.12 89.58
CA ARG A 297 70.39 -102.04 89.96
C ARG A 297 69.53 -100.89 89.41
N ARG A 298 68.49 -101.33 88.66
CA ARG A 298 67.03 -101.04 88.76
C ARG A 298 66.57 -99.58 88.60
N LYS A 299 65.41 -99.22 88.08
CA LYS A 299 64.26 -99.81 87.34
C LYS A 299 63.31 -98.62 87.14
N GLY A 300 62.76 -98.46 85.93
CA GLY A 300 61.48 -97.81 85.54
C GLY A 300 60.85 -96.63 86.31
N GLY A 301 60.31 -95.69 85.53
CA GLY A 301 58.91 -95.24 85.69
C GLY A 301 58.64 -93.84 86.24
N ASN A 302 57.97 -93.04 85.41
CA ASN A 302 56.90 -92.07 85.67
C ASN A 302 57.06 -90.87 86.64
N ALA A 303 56.73 -89.71 86.06
CA ALA A 303 55.73 -88.73 86.46
C ALA A 303 55.86 -87.91 87.78
N HIS A 304 55.65 -86.61 87.56
CA HIS A 304 55.02 -85.59 88.40
C HIS A 304 55.76 -84.94 89.59
N ALA A 305 55.76 -83.60 89.49
CA ALA A 305 55.37 -82.62 90.50
C ALA A 305 56.44 -82.06 91.47
N ALA A 306 56.60 -80.74 91.32
CA ALA A 306 56.57 -79.71 92.34
C ALA A 306 57.82 -79.41 93.21
N SER A 307 58.30 -78.18 92.98
CA SER A 307 58.65 -77.17 93.98
C SER A 307 59.99 -77.29 94.72
N LEU A 308 60.87 -76.30 94.49
CA LEU A 308 61.36 -75.30 95.48
C LEU A 308 62.68 -74.65 94.98
N ASN A 309 62.59 -73.39 94.48
CA ASN A 309 63.44 -72.18 94.59
C ASN A 309 64.98 -72.23 94.90
N PRO A 310 65.78 -71.13 94.72
CA PRO A 310 65.55 -69.80 94.11
C PRO A 310 66.74 -69.30 93.21
N GLN A 311 66.65 -68.04 92.72
CA GLN A 311 67.71 -67.21 92.08
C GLN A 311 68.04 -67.61 90.64
N ASP A 312 68.06 -66.77 89.60
CA ASP A 312 68.13 -65.32 89.44
C ASP A 312 67.48 -64.98 88.08
N ALA A 313 66.67 -63.94 87.99
CA ALA A 313 66.51 -63.17 86.74
C ALA A 313 65.74 -61.89 87.00
N ALA A 314 66.48 -60.78 86.90
CA ALA A 314 65.94 -59.44 86.86
C ALA A 314 65.19 -59.19 85.53
N THR A 315 63.89 -58.86 85.66
CA THR A 315 63.07 -57.90 84.87
C THR A 315 62.93 -58.07 83.33
N PRO A 316 61.70 -57.90 82.80
CA PRO A 316 61.18 -56.55 82.55
C PRO A 316 59.82 -56.28 83.21
N LYS A 317 59.74 -55.16 83.92
CA LYS A 317 58.58 -54.67 84.71
C LYS A 317 57.63 -53.77 83.91
N GLU A 318 57.55 -53.93 82.59
CA GLU A 318 56.79 -52.99 81.74
C GLU A 318 55.40 -53.52 81.35
N SER A 319 55.21 -54.84 81.31
CA SER A 319 53.89 -55.46 81.09
C SER A 319 53.02 -55.53 82.36
N THR A 320 53.62 -55.36 83.54
CA THR A 320 52.90 -55.38 84.83
C THR A 320 52.37 -54.00 85.24
N SER A 321 52.99 -52.90 84.80
CA SER A 321 52.50 -51.55 85.09
C SER A 321 51.22 -51.22 84.31
N ALA A 322 51.13 -51.58 83.04
CA ALA A 322 49.91 -51.44 82.24
C ALA A 322 48.78 -52.34 82.78
N SER A 323 49.10 -53.58 83.15
CA SER A 323 48.13 -54.50 83.76
C SER A 323 47.60 -53.98 85.09
N HIS A 324 48.47 -53.43 85.95
CA HIS A 324 48.04 -52.79 87.20
C HIS A 324 47.26 -51.50 86.97
N ALA A 325 47.58 -50.70 85.95
CA ALA A 325 46.82 -49.49 85.62
C ALA A 325 45.40 -49.82 85.12
N TYR A 326 45.24 -50.86 84.29
CA TYR A 326 43.93 -51.35 83.88
C TYR A 326 43.17 -52.00 85.05
N GLU A 327 43.85 -52.75 85.91
CA GLU A 327 43.25 -53.37 87.10
C GLU A 327 42.82 -52.32 88.14
N GLU A 328 43.57 -51.23 88.31
CA GLU A 328 43.21 -50.11 89.17
C GLU A 328 42.05 -49.28 88.58
N ALA A 329 42.05 -49.04 87.26
CA ALA A 329 40.92 -48.42 86.57
C ALA A 329 39.65 -49.30 86.66
N PHE A 330 39.78 -50.62 86.53
CA PHE A 330 38.68 -51.57 86.69
C PHE A 330 38.13 -51.60 88.11
N ASN A 331 38.99 -51.56 89.12
CA ASN A 331 38.55 -51.51 90.52
C ASN A 331 37.82 -50.20 90.85
N ARG A 332 38.23 -49.07 90.25
CA ARG A 332 37.48 -47.80 90.36
C ARG A 332 36.11 -47.87 89.70
N ILE A 333 36.01 -48.48 88.51
CA ILE A 333 34.73 -48.68 87.81
C ILE A 333 33.82 -49.63 88.59
N ARG A 334 34.38 -50.72 89.17
CA ARG A 334 33.65 -51.66 90.03
C ARG A 334 33.08 -51.00 91.28
N GLN A 335 33.84 -50.11 91.93
CA GLN A 335 33.37 -49.34 93.08
C GLN A 335 32.29 -48.31 92.72
N ALA A 336 32.31 -47.77 91.50
CA ALA A 336 31.33 -46.79 91.03
C ALA A 336 30.02 -47.41 90.51
N THR A 337 30.07 -48.66 90.03
CA THR A 337 28.93 -49.34 89.37
C THR A 337 28.28 -50.45 90.19
N ASP A 338 28.93 -50.94 91.25
CA ASP A 338 28.45 -51.96 92.21
C ASP A 338 27.98 -53.30 91.58
N ILE A 339 28.53 -53.66 90.41
CA ILE A 339 28.27 -54.94 89.72
C ILE A 339 29.44 -55.91 89.99
N PRO A 340 29.19 -57.12 90.53
CA PRO A 340 30.25 -58.02 91.01
C PRO A 340 30.88 -58.91 89.93
N ASP A 341 30.26 -59.09 88.76
CA ASP A 341 30.76 -59.94 87.67
C ASP A 341 31.32 -59.12 86.48
N LEU A 342 32.54 -59.45 86.07
CA LEU A 342 33.28 -58.77 85.00
C LEU A 342 32.59 -58.94 83.63
N GLY A 343 32.02 -60.11 83.38
CA GLY A 343 31.30 -60.40 82.14
C GLY A 343 30.04 -59.55 82.00
N GLU A 344 29.29 -59.37 83.09
CA GLU A 344 28.07 -58.57 83.10
C GLU A 344 28.35 -57.06 82.95
N LEU A 345 29.44 -56.56 83.54
CA LEU A 345 29.86 -55.16 83.39
C LEU A 345 30.22 -54.84 81.93
N VAL A 346 31.03 -55.68 81.29
CA VAL A 346 31.40 -55.52 79.88
C VAL A 346 30.17 -55.64 78.98
N GLN A 347 29.24 -56.55 79.26
CA GLN A 347 28.00 -56.67 78.49
C GLN A 347 27.10 -55.44 78.62
N ARG A 348 26.98 -54.86 79.82
CA ARG A 348 26.20 -53.62 80.00
C ARG A 348 26.87 -52.42 79.36
N PHE A 349 28.20 -52.33 79.39
CA PHE A 349 28.94 -51.29 78.67
C PHE A 349 28.85 -51.46 77.16
N LEU A 350 28.98 -52.68 76.63
CA LEU A 350 28.75 -52.94 75.21
C LEU A 350 27.32 -52.57 74.81
N ARG A 351 26.31 -52.94 75.60
CA ARG A 351 24.92 -52.57 75.31
C ARG A 351 24.72 -51.06 75.35
N ALA A 352 25.30 -50.38 76.34
CA ALA A 352 25.26 -48.92 76.41
C ALA A 352 26.04 -48.26 75.27
N GLU A 353 27.16 -48.84 74.83
CA GLU A 353 27.95 -48.37 73.69
C GLU A 353 27.22 -48.60 72.37
N GLU A 354 26.55 -49.73 72.18
CA GLU A 354 25.67 -50.02 71.05
C GLU A 354 24.48 -49.05 71.02
N GLU A 355 23.82 -48.81 72.15
CA GLU A 355 22.76 -47.81 72.27
C GLU A 355 23.28 -46.41 71.95
N ASN A 356 24.44 -46.04 72.47
CA ASN A 356 25.04 -44.72 72.23
C ASN A 356 25.52 -44.56 70.77
N TYR A 357 26.02 -45.63 70.15
CA TYR A 357 26.37 -45.67 68.74
C TYR A 357 25.12 -45.55 67.86
N SER A 358 24.01 -46.22 68.23
CA SER A 358 22.73 -46.09 67.53
C SER A 358 22.16 -44.67 67.62
N LEU A 359 22.27 -44.02 68.79
CA LEU A 359 21.89 -42.64 69.00
C LEU A 359 22.78 -41.68 68.20
N PHE A 360 24.09 -41.92 68.17
CA PHE A 360 25.01 -41.10 67.39
C PHE A 360 24.77 -41.24 65.89
N SER A 361 24.50 -42.45 65.40
CA SER A 361 24.08 -42.67 64.01
C SER A 361 22.78 -41.93 63.72
N PHE A 362 21.79 -42.04 64.59
CA PHE A 362 20.51 -41.35 64.43
C PHE A 362 20.65 -39.83 64.45
N VAL A 363 21.51 -39.27 65.30
CA VAL A 363 21.83 -37.83 65.31
C VAL A 363 22.49 -37.42 64.01
N ASN A 364 23.45 -38.18 63.49
CA ASN A 364 24.08 -37.88 62.19
C ASN A 364 23.10 -37.99 61.03
N ASP A 365 22.19 -38.95 61.06
CA ASP A 365 21.15 -39.10 60.03
C ASP A 365 20.15 -37.93 60.10
N LEU A 366 19.75 -37.51 61.31
CA LEU A 366 18.97 -36.29 61.50
C LEU A 366 19.74 -35.04 61.03
N GLN A 367 21.05 -34.98 61.23
CA GLN A 367 21.87 -33.86 60.75
C GLN A 367 21.87 -33.78 59.22
N LYS A 368 22.02 -34.92 58.54
CA LYS A 368 21.90 -35.02 57.07
C LYS A 368 20.51 -34.65 56.59
N ASP A 369 19.47 -35.07 57.31
CA ASP A 369 18.10 -34.71 56.97
C ASP A 369 17.86 -33.20 57.13
N ILE A 370 18.43 -32.57 58.16
CA ILE A 370 18.40 -31.11 58.32
C ILE A 370 19.09 -30.42 57.15
N GLU A 371 20.31 -30.85 56.79
CA GLU A 371 21.04 -30.28 55.65
C GLU A 371 20.26 -30.43 54.33
N ASN A 372 19.66 -31.60 54.10
CA ASN A 372 18.82 -31.84 52.93
C ASN A 372 17.56 -30.96 52.93
N LEU A 373 16.89 -30.81 54.08
CA LEU A 373 15.72 -29.94 54.20
C LEU A 373 16.06 -28.46 54.04
N GLU A 374 17.21 -28.02 54.54
CA GLU A 374 17.71 -26.65 54.34
C GLU A 374 18.02 -26.39 52.87
N LYS A 375 18.66 -27.34 52.19
CA LYS A 375 18.91 -27.26 50.74
C LYS A 375 17.60 -27.19 49.95
N ASN A 376 16.65 -28.07 50.24
CA ASN A 376 15.32 -28.03 49.61
C ASN A 376 14.61 -26.71 49.87
N ARG A 377 14.73 -26.15 51.08
CA ARG A 377 14.17 -24.84 51.41
C ARG A 377 14.81 -23.72 50.59
N THR A 378 16.13 -23.74 50.40
CA THR A 378 16.80 -22.74 49.56
C THR A 378 16.39 -22.86 48.09
N GLU A 379 16.33 -24.08 47.55
CA GLU A 379 15.89 -24.32 46.18
C GLU A 379 14.46 -23.84 45.93
N LEU A 380 13.54 -24.12 46.87
CA LEU A 380 12.16 -23.65 46.78
C LEU A 380 12.04 -22.12 46.89
N LEU A 381 12.88 -21.47 47.71
CA LEU A 381 12.89 -20.00 47.81
C LEU A 381 13.40 -19.35 46.53
N ASP A 382 14.46 -19.92 45.93
CA ASP A 382 14.99 -19.46 44.64
C ASP A 382 13.96 -19.65 43.52
N GLU A 383 13.22 -20.76 43.50
CA GLU A 383 12.14 -20.99 42.54
C GLU A 383 10.99 -20.00 42.71
N ILE A 384 10.61 -19.67 43.95
CA ILE A 384 9.61 -18.63 44.23
C ILE A 384 10.09 -17.26 43.74
N GLU A 385 11.36 -16.90 43.97
CA GLU A 385 11.93 -15.64 43.50
C GLU A 385 11.91 -15.57 41.96
N HIS A 386 12.30 -16.66 41.30
CA HIS A 386 12.34 -16.77 39.85
C HIS A 386 10.94 -16.66 39.21
N ILE A 387 9.92 -17.25 39.84
CA ILE A 387 8.51 -17.11 39.43
C ILE A 387 8.03 -15.67 39.67
N SER A 388 8.44 -15.03 40.77
CA SER A 388 8.07 -13.64 41.05
C SER A 388 8.66 -12.64 40.05
N LEU A 389 9.89 -12.87 39.60
CA LEU A 389 10.56 -12.06 38.59
C LEU A 389 9.90 -12.24 37.21
N GLY A 390 9.55 -13.48 36.84
CA GLY A 390 8.79 -13.78 35.61
C GLY A 390 7.42 -13.09 35.56
N ASN A 391 6.74 -12.96 36.70
CA ASN A 391 5.46 -12.24 36.79
C ASN A 391 5.55 -10.76 36.38
N THR A 392 6.70 -10.10 36.54
CA THR A 392 6.85 -8.68 36.18
C THR A 392 6.89 -8.48 34.66
N GLU A 393 7.52 -9.39 33.92
CA GLU A 393 7.52 -9.36 32.45
C GLU A 393 6.16 -9.74 31.89
N ASP A 394 5.50 -10.74 32.49
CA ASP A 394 4.12 -11.10 32.14
C ASP A 394 3.13 -9.98 32.40
N GLN A 395 3.33 -9.21 33.48
CA GLN A 395 2.48 -8.05 33.77
C GLN A 395 2.68 -6.92 32.75
N LYS A 396 3.92 -6.68 32.31
CA LYS A 396 4.21 -5.74 31.21
C LYS A 396 3.61 -6.23 29.89
N ARG A 397 3.75 -7.52 29.57
CA ARG A 397 3.20 -8.15 28.36
C ARG A 397 1.67 -8.07 28.34
N ARG A 398 1.01 -8.37 29.46
CA ARG A 398 -0.44 -8.19 29.63
C ARG A 398 -0.87 -6.73 29.49
N GLY A 399 -0.08 -5.78 30.01
CA GLY A 399 -0.33 -4.35 29.82
C GLY A 399 -0.27 -3.92 28.36
N GLN A 400 0.73 -4.41 27.62
CA GLN A 400 0.87 -4.16 26.18
C GLN A 400 -0.26 -4.79 25.37
N LEU A 401 -0.65 -6.03 25.70
CA LEU A 401 -1.79 -6.71 25.05
C LEU A 401 -3.09 -5.94 25.25
N LYS A 402 -3.40 -5.51 26.48
CA LYS A 402 -4.58 -4.67 26.75
C LYS A 402 -4.56 -3.35 25.99
N ALA A 403 -3.39 -2.71 25.87
CA ALA A 403 -3.27 -1.47 25.11
C ALA A 403 -3.46 -1.69 23.60
N LEU A 404 -3.02 -2.84 23.07
CA LEU A 404 -3.25 -3.21 21.67
C LEU A 404 -4.71 -3.60 21.42
N GLU A 405 -5.36 -4.33 22.34
CA GLU A 405 -6.79 -4.64 22.27
C GLU A 405 -7.65 -3.38 22.28
N GLU A 406 -7.34 -2.41 23.13
CA GLU A 406 -8.07 -1.14 23.18
C GLU A 406 -7.91 -0.34 21.87
N LYS A 407 -6.71 -0.35 21.28
CA LYS A 407 -6.46 0.27 19.96
C LYS A 407 -7.22 -0.46 18.85
N LEU A 408 -7.20 -1.79 18.84
CA LEU A 408 -7.92 -2.60 17.87
C LEU A 408 -9.43 -2.30 17.95
N ARG A 409 -9.99 -2.31 19.16
CA ARG A 409 -11.40 -1.97 19.39
C ARG A 409 -11.74 -0.56 18.92
N GLY A 410 -10.84 0.40 19.12
CA GLY A 410 -11.00 1.77 18.63
C GLY A 410 -11.04 1.86 17.10
N GLU A 411 -10.14 1.16 16.41
CA GLU A 411 -10.12 1.09 14.94
C GLU A 411 -11.30 0.30 14.37
N GLU A 412 -11.72 -0.79 15.01
CA GLU A 412 -12.93 -1.54 14.65
C GLU A 412 -14.17 -0.65 14.76
N HIS A 413 -14.29 0.17 15.82
CA HIS A 413 -15.41 1.08 15.95
C HIS A 413 -15.43 2.14 14.85
N LYS A 414 -14.27 2.73 14.51
CA LYS A 414 -14.16 3.67 13.38
C LYS A 414 -14.52 3.00 12.06
N ASN A 415 -14.02 1.78 11.83
CA ASN A 415 -14.33 1.02 10.62
C ASN A 415 -15.85 0.75 10.53
N GLN A 416 -16.48 0.33 11.63
CA GLN A 416 -17.92 0.13 11.69
C GLN A 416 -18.69 1.41 11.37
N THR A 417 -18.29 2.57 11.92
CA THR A 417 -18.95 3.84 11.58
C THR A 417 -18.79 4.22 10.11
N CYS A 418 -17.66 3.87 9.48
CA CYS A 418 -17.42 4.11 8.06
C CYS A 418 -18.31 3.20 7.19
N ILE A 419 -18.45 1.93 7.57
CA ILE A 419 -19.35 0.97 6.93
C ILE A 419 -20.80 1.44 7.04
N ASP A 420 -21.24 1.85 8.24
CA ASP A 420 -22.60 2.36 8.47
C ASP A 420 -22.88 3.61 7.62
N LEU A 421 -21.89 4.49 7.47
CA LEU A 421 -22.00 5.68 6.61
C LEU A 421 -22.08 5.30 5.13
N SER A 422 -21.24 4.36 4.67
CA SER A 422 -21.27 3.85 3.29
C SER A 422 -22.63 3.22 2.98
N GLN A 423 -23.17 2.39 3.88
CA GLN A 423 -24.49 1.79 3.70
C GLN A 423 -25.61 2.83 3.59
N LYS A 424 -25.52 3.95 4.33
CA LYS A 424 -26.46 5.07 4.20
C LYS A 424 -26.33 5.76 2.84
N ILE A 425 -25.11 5.99 2.38
CA ILE A 425 -24.84 6.59 1.06
C ILE A 425 -25.38 5.67 -0.04
N ASP A 426 -25.10 4.37 0.02
CA ASP A 426 -25.59 3.38 -0.94
C ASP A 426 -27.13 3.28 -0.92
N GLY A 427 -27.74 3.39 0.27
CA GLY A 427 -29.19 3.48 0.42
C GLY A 427 -29.78 4.70 -0.28
N ASN A 428 -29.22 5.89 -0.03
CA ASN A 428 -29.64 7.12 -0.68
C ASN A 428 -29.46 7.05 -2.20
N LEU A 429 -28.32 6.50 -2.65
CA LEU A 429 -27.98 6.40 -4.05
C LEU A 429 -28.91 5.43 -4.79
N ARG A 430 -29.26 4.27 -4.19
CA ARG A 430 -30.32 3.40 -4.72
C ARG A 430 -31.67 4.11 -4.82
N GLY A 431 -31.99 4.96 -3.84
CA GLY A 431 -33.19 5.81 -3.88
C GLY A 431 -33.16 6.77 -5.08
N VAL A 432 -32.05 7.47 -5.31
CA VAL A 432 -31.86 8.35 -6.47
C VAL A 432 -31.97 7.56 -7.77
N MET A 433 -31.28 6.42 -7.89
CA MET A 433 -31.33 5.55 -9.06
C MET A 433 -32.76 5.12 -9.40
N ALA A 434 -33.55 4.69 -8.42
CA ALA A 434 -34.96 4.34 -8.61
C ALA A 434 -35.81 5.54 -9.07
N THR A 435 -35.55 6.75 -8.55
CA THR A 435 -36.26 7.95 -9.01
C THR A 435 -35.90 8.32 -10.45
N VAL A 436 -34.63 8.20 -10.83
CA VAL A 436 -34.16 8.48 -12.19
C VAL A 436 -34.75 7.47 -13.17
N GLU A 437 -34.75 6.19 -12.82
CA GLU A 437 -35.39 5.13 -13.62
C GLU A 437 -36.90 5.37 -13.79
N SER A 438 -37.60 5.79 -12.72
CA SER A 438 -39.01 6.17 -12.81
C SER A 438 -39.27 7.37 -13.70
N ILE A 439 -38.37 8.36 -13.74
CA ILE A 439 -38.50 9.54 -14.61
C ILE A 439 -38.20 9.17 -16.05
N PHE A 440 -37.13 8.40 -16.28
CA PHE A 440 -36.73 7.92 -17.61
C PHE A 440 -37.85 7.13 -18.28
N THR A 441 -38.46 6.19 -17.55
CA THR A 441 -39.60 5.40 -18.04
C THR A 441 -40.86 6.26 -18.29
N ARG A 442 -41.09 7.29 -17.46
CA ARG A 442 -42.27 8.17 -17.60
C ARG A 442 -42.14 9.17 -18.75
N LEU A 443 -40.92 9.57 -19.10
CA LEU A 443 -40.63 10.48 -20.22
C LEU A 443 -40.42 9.76 -21.56
N ASP A 444 -40.46 8.42 -21.55
CA ASP A 444 -40.25 7.57 -22.72
C ASP A 444 -38.94 7.93 -23.45
N CYS A 445 -37.86 7.96 -22.68
CA CYS A 445 -36.51 8.26 -23.16
C CYS A 445 -35.91 7.04 -23.90
N ASP A 446 -35.19 7.28 -24.99
CA ASP A 446 -34.55 6.22 -25.78
C ASP A 446 -33.32 5.65 -25.07
N ASP A 447 -33.34 4.34 -24.78
CA ASP A 447 -32.24 3.60 -24.12
C ASP A 447 -31.23 3.01 -25.12
N THR A 448 -31.47 3.19 -26.43
CA THR A 448 -30.72 2.51 -27.50
C THR A 448 -29.23 2.85 -27.51
N LEU A 449 -28.89 4.13 -27.38
CA LEU A 449 -27.50 4.61 -27.36
C LEU A 449 -26.78 4.24 -26.06
N ILE A 450 -27.53 4.15 -24.95
CA ILE A 450 -26.99 3.80 -23.62
C ILE A 450 -26.64 2.31 -23.57
N VAL A 451 -27.54 1.46 -24.07
CA VAL A 451 -27.36 0.01 -24.15
C VAL A 451 -26.25 -0.37 -25.13
N GLU A 452 -26.10 0.37 -26.25
CA GLU A 452 -25.04 0.15 -27.23
C GLU A 452 -23.64 0.45 -26.67
N GLN A 453 -23.51 1.46 -25.80
CA GLN A 453 -22.23 1.86 -25.20
C GLN A 453 -21.84 1.06 -23.95
N HIS A 454 -22.82 0.67 -23.12
CA HIS A 454 -22.55 0.00 -21.84
C HIS A 454 -22.93 -1.49 -21.81
N GLY A 455 -23.56 -2.02 -22.86
CA GLY A 455 -23.84 -3.46 -23.03
C GLY A 455 -24.85 -4.08 -22.07
N VAL A 456 -25.39 -3.29 -21.12
CA VAL A 456 -26.37 -3.73 -20.13
C VAL A 456 -27.58 -2.79 -20.19
N SER A 457 -28.77 -3.36 -20.33
CA SER A 457 -30.03 -2.63 -20.13
C SER A 457 -30.32 -2.59 -18.63
N GLY A 458 -30.35 -1.38 -18.07
CA GLY A 458 -30.57 -1.15 -16.66
C GLY A 458 -29.66 -0.06 -16.10
N LEU A 459 -30.24 0.74 -15.19
CA LEU A 459 -29.55 1.86 -14.57
C LEU A 459 -28.54 1.36 -13.51
N THR A 460 -27.28 1.68 -13.71
CA THR A 460 -26.11 1.38 -12.88
C THR A 460 -25.41 2.68 -12.48
N LEU A 461 -24.51 2.62 -11.50
CA LEU A 461 -23.73 3.80 -11.07
C LEU A 461 -22.93 4.43 -12.21
N ASP A 462 -22.35 3.59 -13.06
CA ASP A 462 -21.46 4.03 -14.14
C ASP A 462 -22.24 4.68 -15.29
N ASN A 463 -23.49 4.26 -15.51
CA ASN A 463 -24.34 4.79 -16.57
C ASN A 463 -25.36 5.85 -16.08
N LEU A 464 -25.47 6.10 -14.77
CA LEU A 464 -26.43 7.04 -14.18
C LEU A 464 -26.38 8.43 -14.82
N LEU A 465 -25.16 8.91 -15.10
CA LEU A 465 -24.97 10.24 -15.69
C LEU A 465 -25.49 10.29 -17.14
N LEU A 466 -25.39 9.18 -17.87
CA LEU A 466 -25.88 9.06 -19.23
C LEU A 466 -27.42 9.00 -19.27
N TYR A 467 -28.03 8.28 -18.32
CA TYR A 467 -29.49 8.30 -18.13
C TYR A 467 -30.00 9.71 -17.79
N LEU A 468 -29.30 10.45 -16.92
CA LEU A 468 -29.65 11.84 -16.61
C LEU A 468 -29.52 12.76 -17.81
N ALA A 469 -28.49 12.60 -18.65
CA ALA A 469 -28.31 13.37 -19.87
C ALA A 469 -29.43 13.10 -20.89
N SER A 470 -29.89 11.85 -21.02
CA SER A 470 -31.04 11.50 -21.87
C SER A 470 -32.35 12.08 -21.36
N ILE A 471 -32.54 12.12 -20.03
CA ILE A 471 -33.69 12.80 -19.40
C ILE A 471 -33.64 14.31 -19.69
N GLU A 472 -32.48 14.94 -19.54
CA GLU A 472 -32.29 16.37 -19.82
C GLU A 472 -32.65 16.69 -21.27
N LEU A 473 -32.09 15.94 -22.23
CA LEU A 473 -32.38 16.11 -23.65
C LEU A 473 -33.88 15.99 -23.95
N ARG A 474 -34.53 14.96 -23.40
CA ARG A 474 -35.96 14.73 -23.62
C ARG A 474 -36.82 15.83 -22.98
N THR A 475 -36.41 16.31 -21.81
CA THR A 475 -37.11 17.41 -21.13
C THR A 475 -36.97 18.71 -21.91
N ASP A 476 -35.79 19.00 -22.47
CA ASP A 476 -35.55 20.14 -23.34
C ASP A 476 -36.39 20.09 -24.62
N GLU A 477 -36.57 18.90 -25.22
CA GLU A 477 -37.48 18.71 -26.36
C GLU A 477 -38.93 19.04 -25.99
N TYR A 478 -39.41 18.58 -24.83
CA TYR A 478 -40.75 18.90 -24.33
C TYR A 478 -40.91 20.40 -24.06
N VAL A 479 -39.93 21.04 -23.43
CA VAL A 479 -39.95 22.49 -23.19
C VAL A 479 -39.94 23.27 -24.51
N ALA A 480 -39.11 22.87 -25.47
CA ALA A 480 -39.04 23.49 -26.78
C ALA A 480 -40.35 23.32 -27.58
N SER A 481 -40.99 22.15 -27.53
CA SER A 481 -42.28 21.92 -28.17
C SER A 481 -43.42 22.72 -27.52
N TRP A 482 -43.44 22.80 -26.18
CA TRP A 482 -44.39 23.63 -25.45
C TRP A 482 -44.21 25.13 -25.72
N ALA A 483 -42.97 25.62 -25.77
CA ALA A 483 -42.65 27.01 -26.09
C ALA A 483 -43.07 27.38 -27.53
N ARG A 484 -42.93 26.44 -28.48
CA ARG A 484 -43.43 26.61 -29.86
C ARG A 484 -44.96 26.66 -29.93
N GLN A 485 -45.65 25.91 -29.07
CA GLN A 485 -47.12 25.81 -29.07
C GLN A 485 -47.82 26.97 -28.35
N THR A 486 -47.17 27.59 -27.37
CA THR A 486 -47.71 28.72 -26.59
C THR A 486 -47.34 30.10 -27.14
N GLY A 487 -46.52 30.16 -28.20
CA GLY A 487 -46.21 31.41 -28.89
C GLY A 487 -45.30 32.38 -28.12
N SER A 488 -44.69 31.95 -27.02
CA SER A 488 -43.70 32.74 -26.28
C SER A 488 -42.32 32.61 -26.92
N ILE A 489 -42.15 33.12 -28.14
CA ILE A 489 -40.84 33.28 -28.77
C ILE A 489 -40.31 34.65 -28.35
N SER A 490 -39.71 34.68 -27.17
CA SER A 490 -38.67 35.62 -26.73
C SER A 490 -38.27 35.24 -25.31
N GLU A 491 -36.99 34.98 -25.08
CA GLU A 491 -36.36 34.77 -23.76
C GLU A 491 -36.46 33.39 -23.08
N ILE A 492 -36.20 32.29 -23.79
CA ILE A 492 -35.62 31.08 -23.15
C ILE A 492 -34.49 30.52 -24.04
N SER A 493 -33.48 31.36 -24.31
CA SER A 493 -32.25 30.96 -25.01
C SER A 493 -31.00 31.35 -24.22
N GLY A 494 -31.11 31.40 -22.89
CA GLY A 494 -30.12 32.02 -22.01
C GLY A 494 -29.83 31.25 -20.73
N GLY A 495 -29.92 29.92 -20.75
CA GLY A 495 -29.69 29.09 -19.57
C GLY A 495 -29.04 27.76 -19.90
N ARG A 496 -27.98 27.76 -20.72
CA ARG A 496 -27.07 26.61 -20.76
C ARG A 496 -26.44 26.48 -19.37
N GLY A 497 -26.78 25.40 -18.66
CA GLY A 497 -25.99 24.93 -17.53
C GLY A 497 -24.53 24.70 -17.98
N PRO A 498 -23.57 24.68 -17.04
CA PRO A 498 -22.15 24.57 -17.39
C PRO A 498 -21.93 23.31 -18.24
N GLN A 499 -21.40 23.48 -19.44
CA GLN A 499 -20.97 22.36 -20.29
C GLN A 499 -19.88 21.60 -19.53
N ALA A 500 -20.23 20.44 -18.99
CA ALA A 500 -19.25 19.47 -18.56
C ALA A 500 -18.50 18.96 -19.81
N PRO A 501 -17.16 18.86 -19.77
CA PRO A 501 -16.38 18.34 -20.88
C PRO A 501 -16.64 16.84 -20.99
N PHE A 502 -17.34 16.45 -22.04
CA PHE A 502 -17.46 15.05 -22.46
C PHE A 502 -16.18 14.67 -23.23
N ASP A 503 -15.05 14.68 -22.54
CA ASP A 503 -13.83 14.01 -23.01
C ASP A 503 -12.95 13.68 -21.80
N SER A 504 -12.48 12.42 -21.75
CA SER A 504 -11.73 11.78 -20.64
C SER A 504 -12.53 11.30 -19.40
N MET A 505 -13.37 10.29 -19.58
CA MET A 505 -13.59 9.30 -18.51
C MET A 505 -13.29 7.91 -19.05
N GLN A 506 -12.00 7.57 -19.14
CA GLN A 506 -11.59 6.17 -19.18
C GLN A 506 -11.89 5.58 -17.80
N VAL A 507 -13.04 4.91 -17.70
CA VAL A 507 -13.33 4.02 -16.57
C VAL A 507 -12.31 2.89 -16.66
N THR A 508 -11.29 2.95 -15.82
CA THR A 508 -10.43 1.81 -15.50
C THR A 508 -11.28 0.86 -14.68
N VAL A 509 -11.87 -0.13 -15.35
CA VAL A 509 -12.53 -1.26 -14.71
C VAL A 509 -11.44 -2.07 -14.03
N ASP A 510 -11.24 -1.84 -12.74
CA ASP A 510 -10.42 -2.67 -11.86
C ASP A 510 -11.17 -3.99 -11.62
N SER A 511 -11.16 -4.87 -12.63
CA SER A 511 -11.53 -6.26 -12.48
C SER A 511 -10.46 -6.93 -11.62
N LYS A 512 -10.66 -6.96 -10.31
CA LYS A 512 -9.98 -7.89 -9.42
C LYS A 512 -10.30 -9.32 -9.89
N ARG A 513 -9.43 -9.86 -10.72
CA ARG A 513 -9.33 -11.30 -10.95
C ARG A 513 -8.86 -11.94 -9.65
N LEU A 514 -9.69 -12.83 -9.11
CA LEU A 514 -9.28 -13.83 -8.13
C LEU A 514 -8.05 -14.60 -8.67
N PRO A 515 -7.10 -15.01 -7.82
CA PRO A 515 -5.92 -15.74 -8.26
C PRO A 515 -6.35 -17.08 -8.85
N GLY A 516 -6.22 -17.20 -10.16
CA GLY A 516 -6.31 -18.48 -10.86
C GLY A 516 -5.04 -19.27 -10.61
N THR A 517 -5.21 -20.45 -10.03
CA THR A 517 -4.24 -21.54 -10.05
C THR A 517 -4.00 -21.99 -11.49
N GLY A 518 -2.75 -21.93 -11.93
CA GLY A 518 -2.25 -22.46 -13.20
C GLY A 518 -0.79 -22.04 -13.29
N GLU A 519 0.13 -22.90 -12.85
CA GLU A 519 0.77 -23.88 -13.74
C GLU A 519 1.41 -23.19 -14.95
N ASP A 520 2.68 -22.79 -14.78
CA ASP A 520 3.64 -22.98 -15.84
C ASP A 520 5.03 -23.27 -15.27
N ALA A 521 5.71 -24.17 -15.98
CA ALA A 521 6.83 -24.97 -15.59
C ALA A 521 8.10 -24.15 -15.33
N GLY A 522 8.63 -24.27 -14.12
CA GLY A 522 10.05 -24.08 -13.86
C GLY A 522 10.74 -25.44 -13.93
N GLU A 523 11.38 -25.75 -15.05
CA GLU A 523 12.47 -26.72 -15.07
C GLU A 523 13.56 -26.22 -14.11
N GLY A 524 13.61 -26.84 -12.93
CA GLY A 524 14.55 -26.50 -11.87
C GLY A 524 14.90 -27.75 -11.08
N SER A 525 15.58 -28.68 -11.76
CA SER A 525 16.46 -29.71 -11.17
C SER A 525 16.12 -30.13 -9.74
N ASP A 526 15.12 -31.02 -9.60
CA ASP A 526 15.06 -31.95 -8.48
C ASP A 526 16.31 -32.84 -8.56
N ASP A 527 17.31 -32.52 -7.74
CA ASP A 527 18.35 -33.42 -7.26
C ASP A 527 19.16 -32.64 -6.22
N ASP A 528 18.87 -32.82 -4.92
CA ASP A 528 19.84 -32.77 -3.82
C ASP A 528 19.13 -32.90 -2.44
N ASP A 529 18.39 -33.99 -2.22
CA ASP A 529 18.00 -34.47 -0.88
C ASP A 529 18.93 -35.60 -0.40
N HIS A 530 20.22 -35.44 -0.68
CA HIS A 530 21.27 -36.34 -0.22
C HIS A 530 22.39 -35.54 0.48
N PRO A 531 22.89 -36.00 1.64
CA PRO A 531 24.01 -35.36 2.30
C PRO A 531 25.24 -35.40 1.39
N LEU A 532 25.71 -34.21 0.98
CA LEU A 532 26.85 -34.07 0.08
C LEU A 532 28.06 -34.84 0.59
N SER A 533 28.73 -35.56 -0.32
CA SER A 533 29.97 -36.25 0.01
C SER A 533 31.08 -35.24 0.32
N ARG A 534 32.03 -35.63 1.19
CA ARG A 534 33.17 -34.79 1.62
C ARG A 534 33.95 -34.18 0.44
N GLU A 535 33.99 -34.88 -0.69
CA GLU A 535 34.70 -34.45 -1.89
C GLU A 535 33.96 -33.34 -2.66
N GLU A 536 32.63 -33.40 -2.71
CA GLU A 536 31.79 -32.36 -3.32
C GLU A 536 31.76 -31.09 -2.47
N LEU A 537 31.78 -31.23 -1.15
CA LEU A 537 31.87 -30.14 -0.21
C LEU A 537 33.20 -29.37 -0.38
N LEU A 538 34.32 -30.09 -0.58
CA LEU A 538 35.62 -29.49 -0.88
C LEU A 538 35.63 -28.76 -2.23
N ARG A 539 35.00 -29.31 -3.29
CA ARG A 539 34.89 -28.62 -4.58
C ARG A 539 34.03 -27.35 -4.49
N LYS A 540 32.94 -27.39 -3.72
CA LYS A 540 32.05 -26.24 -3.52
C LYS A 540 32.74 -25.13 -2.71
N VAL A 541 33.55 -25.50 -1.72
CA VAL A 541 34.41 -24.58 -0.94
C VAL A 541 35.50 -23.96 -1.83
N HIS A 542 36.20 -24.76 -2.64
CA HIS A 542 37.21 -24.24 -3.58
C HIS A 542 36.60 -23.27 -4.61
N LYS A 543 35.40 -23.56 -5.12
CA LYS A 543 34.69 -22.69 -6.06
C LYS A 543 34.27 -21.36 -5.40
N LYS A 544 33.79 -21.41 -4.15
CA LYS A 544 33.49 -20.20 -3.36
C LYS A 544 34.74 -19.38 -3.04
N MET A 545 35.85 -20.02 -2.67
CA MET A 545 37.13 -19.34 -2.41
C MET A 545 37.67 -18.65 -3.66
N ASN A 546 37.60 -19.30 -4.83
CA ASN A 546 38.00 -18.66 -6.10
C ASN A 546 37.10 -17.47 -6.45
N ALA A 547 35.78 -17.58 -6.26
CA ALA A 547 34.87 -16.46 -6.49
C ALA A 547 35.15 -15.27 -5.55
N GLN A 548 35.46 -15.55 -4.27
CA GLN A 548 35.86 -14.52 -3.30
C GLN A 548 37.21 -13.88 -3.62
N ALA A 549 38.18 -14.67 -4.12
CA ALA A 549 39.49 -14.16 -4.53
C ALA A 549 39.37 -13.24 -5.76
N ILE A 550 38.52 -13.58 -6.72
CA ILE A 550 38.23 -12.74 -7.90
C ILE A 550 37.54 -11.44 -7.47
N ALA A 551 36.53 -11.51 -6.60
CA ALA A 551 35.85 -10.32 -6.08
C ALA A 551 36.77 -9.41 -5.24
N ALA A 552 37.74 -10.00 -4.51
CA ALA A 552 38.75 -9.24 -3.77
C ALA A 552 39.78 -8.56 -4.68
N ALA A 553 40.15 -9.20 -5.80
CA ALA A 553 41.02 -8.62 -6.81
C ALA A 553 40.36 -7.43 -7.52
N GLU A 554 39.08 -7.53 -7.86
CA GLU A 554 38.29 -6.42 -8.44
C GLU A 554 38.14 -5.23 -7.48
N ARG A 555 38.01 -5.47 -6.17
CA ARG A 555 37.98 -4.38 -5.18
C ARG A 555 39.32 -3.66 -5.04
N ARG A 556 40.46 -4.32 -5.31
CA ARG A 556 41.79 -3.70 -5.28
C ARG A 556 42.07 -2.83 -6.49
N THR A 557 41.58 -3.19 -7.68
CA THR A 557 41.76 -2.37 -8.91
C THR A 557 40.96 -1.07 -8.86
N VAL A 558 39.76 -1.08 -8.27
CA VAL A 558 38.91 0.12 -8.12
C VAL A 558 39.50 1.15 -7.14
N ARG A 559 40.28 0.72 -6.14
CA ARG A 559 40.90 1.62 -5.15
C ARG A 559 42.19 2.29 -5.66
N GLY A 560 42.86 1.72 -6.68
CA GLY A 560 44.05 2.32 -7.31
C GLY A 560 43.74 3.40 -8.35
N GLY A 561 42.53 3.44 -8.91
CA GLY A 561 42.15 4.39 -9.97
C GLY A 561 41.78 5.80 -9.50
N LYS A 562 41.55 6.02 -8.19
CA LYS A 562 41.05 7.31 -7.66
C LYS A 562 42.12 8.30 -7.17
N SER A 563 43.41 7.95 -7.22
CA SER A 563 44.50 8.80 -6.69
C SER A 563 45.29 9.60 -7.74
N ARG A 564 44.80 9.76 -8.99
CA ARG A 564 45.58 10.41 -10.07
C ARG A 564 44.93 11.59 -10.79
N VAL A 565 43.97 12.29 -10.18
CA VAL A 565 43.44 13.54 -10.75
C VAL A 565 43.16 14.55 -9.63
N ALA A 566 44.12 15.43 -9.34
CA ALA A 566 43.89 16.81 -8.86
C ALA A 566 45.19 17.50 -8.43
N ILE A 567 46.08 17.90 -9.35
CA ILE A 567 46.96 19.07 -9.18
C ILE A 567 47.22 19.66 -10.57
N GLY A 568 46.78 20.90 -10.81
CA GLY A 568 47.18 21.67 -11.99
C GLY A 568 46.11 22.62 -12.54
N GLY A 569 45.73 23.65 -11.79
CA GLY A 569 45.06 24.82 -12.36
C GLY A 569 46.10 25.83 -12.86
N PRO A 570 46.06 26.31 -14.11
CA PRO A 570 46.95 27.38 -14.54
C PRO A 570 46.34 28.75 -14.27
N MET A 571 47.12 29.57 -13.59
CA MET A 571 47.02 31.02 -13.60
C MET A 571 47.27 31.59 -15.01
N LYS A 572 46.47 32.58 -15.42
CA LYS A 572 46.84 33.96 -15.84
C LYS A 572 46.06 34.48 -17.06
N LYS A 573 45.63 35.74 -16.88
CA LYS A 573 45.38 36.82 -17.84
C LYS A 573 44.17 36.73 -18.76
#